data_AF-A0A7W5ZJR1-F1
#
_entry.id   AF-A0A7W5ZJR1-F1
#
_cell.length_a   1.000
_cell.length_b   1.000
_cell.length_c   1.000
_cell.angle_alpha   90.00
_cell.angle_beta   90.00
_cell.angle_gamma   90.00
#
_symmetry.space_group_name_H-M   'P 1'
#
loop_
_entity.id
_entity.type
_entity.pdbx_description
1 polymer ?
#
loop_
_entity_poly.entity_id
_entity_poly.type
_entity_poly.pdbx_seq_one_letter_code
_entity_poly.pdbx_strand_id
1 'polypeptide(L)'
;MKEILSFSQLVIGSFVVMLVPFWAEAQTMQFVSSNRPADTSTKSSTEATTVVKNLHLMPLFGETSKSIEHIEFEINFLSECDQNFTNRAEASQFFSARGWEYLQEGDLDTACYRFNLAYLLDNKNSDCFWGLGVVCFQKGHLTDAERMLRKGADIDSTNVGLLVDLATVDLIHFKETKENWELIEAEQILKRASKLDSASANVYLKLSVLEFHKGNYDAAWANLHKTRLLDIELLDYEFMRELLAKKCDPQGIFSTQN
;
A
#
# COMPACT_ATOMS: atom_id res chain seq x y z
N MET A 1 7.86 -15.11 21.70
CA MET A 1 8.59 -15.50 20.49
C MET A 1 7.86 -14.78 19.35
N LYS A 2 8.41 -13.68 18.83
CA LYS A 2 7.73 -12.93 17.76
C LYS A 2 7.93 -13.74 16.48
N GLU A 3 6.86 -14.33 15.94
CA GLU A 3 6.87 -14.82 14.56
C GLU A 3 7.21 -13.63 13.66
N ILE A 4 8.34 -13.73 12.98
CA ILE A 4 8.76 -12.76 11.97
C ILE A 4 7.78 -12.97 10.80
N LEU A 5 6.98 -11.96 10.47
CA LEU A 5 6.13 -11.94 9.28
C LEU A 5 7.01 -12.34 8.07
N SER A 6 6.62 -13.40 7.37
CA SER A 6 7.34 -13.92 6.20
C SER A 6 7.46 -12.84 5.12
N PHE A 7 8.56 -12.83 4.36
CA PHE A 7 8.81 -11.90 3.26
C PHE A 7 7.67 -11.84 2.22
N SER A 8 6.84 -12.88 2.12
CA SER A 8 5.67 -12.94 1.23
C SER A 8 4.48 -12.12 1.70
N GLN A 9 4.40 -11.80 3.00
CA GLN A 9 3.38 -10.93 3.56
C GLN A 9 3.72 -9.45 3.33
N LEU A 10 4.95 -9.16 2.88
CA LEU A 10 5.48 -7.82 2.61
C LEU A 10 5.27 -7.34 1.16
N VAL A 11 4.75 -8.19 0.26
CA VAL A 11 4.46 -7.80 -1.13
C VAL A 11 3.09 -7.11 -1.18
N ILE A 12 3.06 -5.85 -0.74
CA ILE A 12 1.96 -4.90 -0.93
C ILE A 12 2.50 -3.80 -1.85
N GLY A 13 1.82 -3.53 -2.97
CA GLY A 13 2.24 -2.51 -3.93
C GLY A 13 3.28 -2.91 -5.00
N SER A 14 3.56 -4.20 -5.22
CA SER A 14 4.37 -4.61 -6.39
C SER A 14 3.55 -4.60 -7.67
N PHE A 15 3.62 -3.50 -8.42
CA PHE A 15 3.20 -3.45 -9.82
C PHE A 15 4.43 -3.50 -10.74
N VAL A 16 4.47 -4.50 -11.63
CA VAL A 16 5.25 -4.38 -12.86
C VAL A 16 4.43 -3.50 -13.79
N VAL A 17 4.69 -2.18 -13.75
CA VAL A 17 4.17 -1.27 -14.79
C VAL A 17 4.93 -1.58 -16.07
N MET A 18 4.27 -2.23 -17.02
CA MET A 18 4.80 -2.39 -18.37
C MET A 18 4.80 -1.00 -19.04
N LEU A 19 5.94 -0.31 -18.97
CA LEU A 19 6.15 1.02 -19.53
C LEU A 19 5.82 1.02 -21.04
N VAL A 20 4.69 1.62 -21.40
CA VAL A 20 4.46 2.07 -22.78
C VAL A 20 5.09 3.46 -22.89
N PRO A 21 6.08 3.69 -23.78
CA PRO A 21 6.74 4.98 -23.87
C PRO A 21 5.78 5.99 -24.52
N PHE A 22 5.08 6.76 -23.69
CA PHE A 22 4.39 7.96 -24.14
C PHE A 22 5.43 9.07 -24.27
N TRP A 23 5.85 9.34 -25.50
CA TRP A 23 6.66 10.51 -25.81
C TRP A 23 5.77 11.74 -25.71
N ALA A 24 5.75 12.36 -24.53
CA ALA A 24 5.29 13.73 -24.34
C ALA A 24 6.52 14.58 -24.01
N GLU A 25 6.82 15.58 -24.83
CA GLU A 25 7.81 16.61 -24.53
C GLU A 25 7.33 17.44 -23.33
N ALA A 26 7.63 16.97 -22.12
CA ALA A 26 7.42 17.72 -20.90
C ALA A 26 8.61 18.66 -20.67
N GLN A 27 8.37 19.96 -20.75
CA GLN A 27 9.30 20.96 -20.24
C GLN A 27 9.58 20.67 -18.77
N THR A 28 10.86 20.51 -18.43
CA THR A 28 11.31 20.28 -17.05
C THR A 28 11.10 21.54 -16.21
N MET A 29 9.96 21.63 -15.53
CA MET A 29 9.82 22.59 -14.43
C MET A 29 10.58 22.07 -13.22
N GLN A 30 11.71 22.72 -12.90
CA GLN A 30 12.42 22.52 -11.65
C GLN A 30 11.58 23.08 -10.50
N PHE A 31 10.98 22.21 -9.70
CA PHE A 31 10.55 22.59 -8.36
C PHE A 31 11.80 22.85 -7.51
N VAL A 32 11.85 24.01 -6.86
CA VAL A 32 12.97 24.47 -6.04
C VAL A 32 13.28 23.41 -4.97
N SER A 33 14.41 22.74 -5.13
CA SER A 33 15.04 21.95 -4.06
C SER A 33 15.54 22.92 -3.00
N SER A 34 14.85 22.99 -1.85
CA SER A 34 15.31 23.77 -0.71
C SER A 34 16.39 23.02 0.07
N ASN A 35 17.57 22.87 -0.53
CA ASN A 35 18.78 22.58 0.23
C ASN A 35 19.19 23.85 1.01
N ARG A 36 18.93 23.89 2.31
CA ARG A 36 19.51 24.91 3.20
C ARG A 36 20.86 24.41 3.77
N PRO A 37 21.93 25.22 3.76
CA PRO A 37 23.23 24.80 4.26
C PRO A 37 23.25 24.71 5.78
N ALA A 38 24.00 23.73 6.29
CA ALA A 38 24.28 23.53 7.70
C ALA A 38 25.24 24.63 8.19
N ASP A 39 24.72 25.61 8.94
CA ASP A 39 25.55 26.49 9.75
C ASP A 39 25.87 25.80 11.08
N THR A 40 27.16 25.52 11.27
CA THR A 40 27.76 25.05 12.51
C THR A 40 28.02 26.27 13.39
N SER A 41 27.23 26.45 14.45
CA SER A 41 27.70 27.18 15.62
C SER A 41 27.18 26.54 16.91
N THR A 42 28.15 26.07 17.68
CA THR A 42 28.01 25.35 18.94
C THR A 42 27.60 26.32 20.05
N LYS A 43 26.42 26.17 20.63
CA LYS A 43 26.15 26.55 22.03
C LYS A 43 25.22 25.53 22.67
N SER A 44 25.74 24.94 23.75
CA SER A 44 25.08 23.97 24.61
C SER A 44 23.93 24.62 25.38
N SER A 45 22.73 24.05 25.24
CA SER A 45 21.70 24.05 26.26
C SER A 45 20.96 22.72 26.19
N THR A 46 20.99 22.00 27.31
CA THR A 46 20.18 20.81 27.59
C THR A 46 18.70 21.18 27.48
N GLU A 47 18.11 20.94 26.31
CA GLU A 47 16.66 20.95 26.10
C GLU A 47 16.19 19.51 25.95
N ALA A 48 15.22 19.11 26.76
CA ALA A 48 14.49 17.87 26.54
C ALA A 48 13.89 17.95 25.12
N THR A 49 14.41 17.13 24.21
CA THR A 49 14.01 17.14 22.80
C THR A 49 12.55 16.71 22.70
N THR A 50 11.62 17.66 22.76
CA THR A 50 10.27 17.46 22.25
C THR A 50 10.42 17.21 20.77
N VAL A 51 10.34 15.94 20.36
CA VAL A 51 10.32 15.57 18.95
C VAL A 51 9.08 16.24 18.34
N VAL A 52 9.28 17.36 17.65
CA VAL A 52 8.22 18.04 16.92
C VAL A 52 7.77 17.10 15.82
N LYS A 53 6.56 16.54 15.94
CA LYS A 53 5.97 15.66 14.94
C LYS A 53 5.77 16.44 13.64
N ASN A 54 6.39 16.00 12.56
CA ASN A 54 6.17 16.58 11.24
C ASN A 54 4.86 16.04 10.64
N LEU A 55 3.81 16.86 10.66
CA LEU A 55 2.49 16.49 10.17
C LEU A 55 2.48 16.12 8.69
N HIS A 56 3.35 16.71 7.86
CA HIS A 56 3.42 16.40 6.42
C HIS A 56 3.82 14.95 6.13
N LEU A 57 4.45 14.28 7.09
CA LEU A 57 4.91 12.88 7.00
C LEU A 57 3.94 11.90 7.67
N MET A 58 2.78 12.38 8.10
CA MET A 58 1.70 11.58 8.67
C MET A 58 0.55 11.49 7.68
N PRO A 59 -0.11 10.33 7.53
CA PRO A 59 -1.27 10.20 6.66
C PRO A 59 -2.31 11.29 6.94
N LEU A 60 -2.79 11.92 5.88
CA LEU A 60 -3.79 12.99 5.92
C LEU A 60 -3.39 14.14 6.86
N PHE A 61 -2.10 14.48 6.87
CA PHE A 61 -1.50 15.50 7.72
C PHE A 61 -1.72 15.27 9.23
N GLY A 62 -1.89 14.01 9.64
CA GLY A 62 -2.17 13.62 11.02
C GLY A 62 -3.60 13.90 11.49
N GLU A 63 -4.49 14.36 10.61
CA GLU A 63 -5.91 14.63 10.90
C GLU A 63 -6.14 15.57 12.12
N THR A 64 -5.16 16.44 12.41
CA THR A 64 -5.26 17.42 13.51
C THR A 64 -5.79 18.76 13.03
N SER A 65 -6.21 19.61 13.98
CA SER A 65 -6.53 21.01 13.67
C SER A 65 -5.34 21.71 13.01
N LYS A 66 -5.61 22.44 11.93
CA LYS A 66 -4.58 23.12 11.15
C LYS A 66 -4.05 24.34 11.92
N SER A 67 -2.73 24.50 11.95
CA SER A 67 -2.10 25.75 12.39
C SER A 67 -2.20 26.82 11.29
N ILE A 68 -1.89 28.07 11.63
CA ILE A 68 -1.87 29.17 10.66
C ILE A 68 -0.86 28.87 9.56
N GLU A 69 0.32 28.35 9.93
CA GLU A 69 1.38 27.99 8.99
C GLU A 69 0.93 26.87 8.03
N HIS A 70 0.17 25.89 8.53
CA HIS A 70 -0.38 24.83 7.68
C HIS A 70 -1.41 25.38 6.70
N ILE A 71 -2.28 26.30 7.14
CA ILE A 71 -3.27 26.94 6.27
C ILE A 71 -2.58 27.75 5.17
N GLU A 72 -1.56 28.52 5.52
CA GLU A 72 -0.77 29.29 4.55
C GLU A 72 -0.06 28.38 3.54
N PHE A 73 0.52 27.27 4.01
CA PHE A 73 1.10 26.25 3.14
C PHE A 73 0.07 25.72 2.12
N GLU A 74 -1.11 25.30 2.59
CA GLU A 74 -2.15 24.76 1.69
C GLU A 74 -2.61 25.79 0.67
N ILE A 75 -2.82 27.04 1.08
CA ILE A 75 -3.24 28.13 0.17
C ILE A 75 -2.20 28.34 -0.92
N ASN A 76 -0.92 28.43 -0.55
CA ASN A 76 0.16 28.63 -1.51
C ASN A 76 0.28 27.43 -2.46
N PHE A 77 0.29 26.22 -1.92
CA PHE A 77 0.37 24.99 -2.70
C PHE A 77 -0.79 24.84 -3.71
N LEU A 78 -2.03 25.11 -3.27
CA LEU A 78 -3.21 25.05 -4.13
C LEU A 78 -3.14 26.12 -5.22
N SER A 79 -2.70 27.34 -4.89
CA SER A 79 -2.50 28.41 -5.87
C SER A 79 -1.44 28.06 -6.92
N GLU A 80 -0.33 27.43 -6.51
CA GLU A 80 0.69 26.95 -7.44
C GLU A 80 0.12 25.86 -8.36
N CYS A 81 -0.67 24.93 -7.83
CA CYS A 81 -1.29 23.90 -8.66
C CYS A 81 -2.30 24.47 -9.66
N ASP A 82 -3.12 25.44 -9.24
CA ASP A 82 -4.09 26.11 -10.11
C ASP A 82 -3.43 26.89 -11.26
N GLN A 83 -2.14 27.26 -11.13
CA GLN A 83 -1.36 27.92 -12.18
C GLN A 83 -0.65 26.96 -13.13
N ASN A 84 -0.30 25.76 -12.66
CA ASN A 84 0.57 24.83 -13.39
C ASN A 84 -0.16 23.61 -13.97
N PHE A 85 -1.38 23.33 -13.53
CA PHE A 85 -2.20 22.21 -13.99
C PHE A 85 -3.52 22.68 -14.57
N THR A 86 -4.12 21.87 -15.44
CA THR A 86 -5.44 22.20 -16.02
C THR A 86 -6.53 22.24 -14.96
N ASN A 87 -6.45 21.32 -13.99
CA ASN A 87 -7.37 21.23 -12.86
C ASN A 87 -6.74 20.44 -11.70
N ARG A 88 -7.35 20.52 -10.52
CA ARG A 88 -6.84 19.87 -9.31
C ARG A 88 -6.91 18.34 -9.34
N ALA A 89 -7.81 17.73 -10.11
CA ALA A 89 -7.86 16.27 -10.25
C ALA A 89 -6.64 15.74 -11.01
N GLU A 90 -6.24 16.42 -12.09
CA GLU A 90 -4.99 16.14 -12.82
C GLU A 90 -3.77 16.33 -11.92
N ALA A 91 -3.71 17.43 -11.16
CA ALA A 91 -2.64 17.65 -10.20
C ALA A 91 -2.60 16.52 -9.14
N SER A 92 -3.75 16.11 -8.61
CA SER A 92 -3.84 15.01 -7.64
C SER A 92 -3.27 13.71 -8.19
N GLN A 93 -3.62 13.36 -9.44
CA GLN A 93 -3.06 12.19 -10.13
C GLN A 93 -1.54 12.29 -10.29
N PHE A 94 -1.03 13.46 -10.65
CA PHE A 94 0.42 13.71 -10.75
C PHE A 94 1.13 13.47 -9.40
N PHE A 95 0.60 14.03 -8.30
CA PHE A 95 1.21 13.84 -6.98
C PHE A 95 1.09 12.39 -6.48
N SER A 96 -0.01 11.69 -6.75
CA SER A 96 -0.12 10.26 -6.45
C SER A 96 0.87 9.42 -7.24
N ALA A 97 1.07 9.70 -8.53
CA ALA A 97 2.07 9.02 -9.35
C ALA A 97 3.49 9.20 -8.79
N ARG A 98 3.86 10.43 -8.39
CA ARG A 98 5.12 10.67 -7.67
C ARG A 98 5.20 9.93 -6.35
N GLY A 99 4.10 9.83 -5.61
CA GLY A 99 4.04 9.05 -4.37
C GLY A 99 4.39 7.58 -4.60
N TRP A 100 3.87 6.98 -5.67
CA TRP A 100 4.21 5.62 -6.06
C TRP A 100 5.68 5.46 -6.46
N GLU A 101 6.25 6.41 -7.21
CA GLU A 101 7.68 6.41 -7.54
C GLU A 101 8.56 6.35 -6.28
N TYR A 102 8.31 7.24 -5.31
CA TYR A 102 9.06 7.24 -4.03
C TYR A 102 8.84 5.98 -3.20
N LEU A 103 7.64 5.38 -3.25
CA LEU A 103 7.37 4.09 -2.62
C LEU A 103 8.24 2.98 -3.21
N GLN A 104 8.40 2.94 -4.53
CA GLN A 104 9.28 1.97 -5.20
C GLN A 104 10.76 2.17 -4.85
N GLU A 105 11.16 3.42 -4.59
CA GLU A 105 12.51 3.77 -4.10
C GLU A 105 12.69 3.47 -2.60
N GLY A 106 11.61 3.16 -1.87
CA GLY A 106 11.62 2.93 -0.43
C GLY A 106 11.63 4.21 0.42
N ASP A 107 11.48 5.39 -0.18
CA ASP A 107 11.36 6.67 0.53
C ASP A 107 9.92 6.89 1.00
N LEU A 108 9.59 6.24 2.12
CA LEU A 108 8.23 6.23 2.68
C LEU A 108 7.77 7.60 3.19
N ASP A 109 8.70 8.44 3.63
CA ASP A 109 8.39 9.78 4.14
C ASP A 109 8.03 10.71 2.98
N THR A 110 8.82 10.70 1.92
CA THR A 110 8.50 11.48 0.71
C THR A 110 7.26 10.95 0.03
N ALA A 111 7.07 9.62 -0.07
CA ALA A 111 5.85 9.03 -0.59
C ALA A 111 4.60 9.49 0.19
N CYS A 112 4.65 9.44 1.52
CA CYS A 112 3.57 9.92 2.40
C CYS A 112 3.22 11.38 2.10
N TYR A 113 4.24 12.23 2.00
CA TYR A 113 4.05 13.64 1.69
C TYR A 113 3.38 13.84 0.32
N ARG A 114 3.80 13.11 -0.70
CA ARG A 114 3.19 13.19 -2.04
C ARG A 114 1.73 12.75 -2.06
N PHE A 115 1.39 11.65 -1.39
CA PHE A 115 -0.01 11.23 -1.30
C PHE A 115 -0.87 12.20 -0.47
N ASN A 116 -0.31 12.83 0.58
CA ASN A 116 -0.99 13.89 1.32
C ASN A 116 -1.32 15.11 0.44
N LEU A 117 -0.38 15.51 -0.42
CA LEU A 117 -0.62 16.56 -1.41
C LEU A 117 -1.70 16.17 -2.42
N ALA A 118 -1.69 14.92 -2.89
CA ALA A 118 -2.72 14.41 -3.79
C ALA A 118 -4.11 14.43 -3.14
N TYR A 119 -4.21 14.03 -1.86
CA TYR A 119 -5.43 14.10 -1.07
C TYR A 119 -5.95 15.54 -0.92
N LEU A 120 -5.05 16.50 -0.65
CA LEU A 120 -5.41 17.91 -0.52
C LEU A 120 -6.01 18.50 -1.81
N LEU A 121 -5.54 18.02 -2.97
CA LEU A 121 -6.01 18.44 -4.28
C LEU A 121 -7.35 17.79 -4.66
N ASP A 122 -7.49 16.49 -4.41
CA ASP A 122 -8.71 15.73 -4.67
C ASP A 122 -8.89 14.61 -3.64
N ASN A 123 -9.84 14.80 -2.73
CA ASN A 123 -10.17 13.79 -1.72
C ASN A 123 -11.03 12.63 -2.25
N LYS A 124 -11.31 12.59 -3.56
CA LYS A 124 -11.92 11.46 -4.27
C LYS A 124 -10.90 10.70 -5.13
N ASN A 125 -9.62 11.04 -5.06
CA ASN A 125 -8.59 10.24 -5.69
C ASN A 125 -8.32 8.97 -4.84
N SER A 126 -8.76 7.80 -5.29
CA SER A 126 -8.54 6.55 -4.53
C SER A 126 -7.05 6.23 -4.32
N ASP A 127 -6.19 6.58 -5.27
CA ASP A 127 -4.75 6.27 -5.21
C ASP A 127 -4.04 6.93 -4.04
N CYS A 128 -4.51 8.11 -3.58
CA CYS A 128 -3.89 8.75 -2.41
C CYS A 128 -4.13 7.95 -1.13
N PHE A 129 -5.33 7.40 -0.95
CA PHE A 129 -5.63 6.55 0.18
C PHE A 129 -4.97 5.18 0.05
N TRP A 130 -4.94 4.61 -1.15
CA TRP A 130 -4.22 3.37 -1.40
C TRP A 130 -2.74 3.51 -1.05
N GLY A 131 -2.06 4.50 -1.62
CA GLY A 131 -0.65 4.77 -1.37
C GLY A 131 -0.35 5.05 0.10
N LEU A 132 -1.17 5.86 0.78
CA LEU A 132 -1.05 6.07 2.23
C LEU A 132 -1.23 4.78 3.03
N GLY A 133 -2.12 3.89 2.61
CA GLY A 133 -2.30 2.57 3.20
C GLY A 133 -1.05 1.70 3.07
N VAL A 134 -0.44 1.66 1.89
CA VAL A 134 0.83 0.96 1.66
C VAL A 134 1.95 1.54 2.51
N VAL A 135 2.07 2.87 2.58
CA VAL A 135 3.06 3.55 3.45
C VAL A 135 2.86 3.17 4.92
N CYS A 136 1.61 3.18 5.42
CA CYS A 136 1.33 2.80 6.80
C CYS A 136 1.72 1.35 7.07
N PHE A 137 1.39 0.44 6.14
CA PHE A 137 1.74 -0.97 6.24
C PHE A 137 3.25 -1.17 6.33
N GLN A 138 4.02 -0.55 5.42
CA GLN A 138 5.48 -0.67 5.41
C GLN A 138 6.14 -0.03 6.64
N LYS A 139 5.49 0.97 7.26
CA LYS A 139 5.90 1.53 8.57
C LYS A 139 5.46 0.68 9.77
N GLY A 140 4.73 -0.42 9.56
CA GLY A 140 4.23 -1.30 10.61
C GLY A 140 2.98 -0.77 11.34
N HIS A 141 2.31 0.24 10.78
CA HIS A 141 1.09 0.82 11.33
C HIS A 141 -0.14 0.15 10.71
N LEU A 142 -0.41 -1.10 11.12
CA LEU A 142 -1.38 -1.97 10.46
C LEU A 142 -2.84 -1.43 10.52
N THR A 143 -3.25 -0.89 11.66
CA THR A 143 -4.58 -0.27 11.82
C THR A 143 -4.78 0.94 10.91
N ASP A 144 -3.76 1.79 10.77
CA ASP A 144 -3.84 2.93 9.85
C ASP A 144 -3.81 2.48 8.39
N ALA A 145 -3.06 1.42 8.08
CA ALA A 145 -3.03 0.82 6.75
C ALA A 145 -4.43 0.35 6.33
N GLU A 146 -5.09 -0.45 7.17
CA GLU A 146 -6.46 -0.91 6.92
C GLU A 146 -7.40 0.27 6.70
N ARG A 147 -7.36 1.27 7.60
CA ARG A 147 -8.22 2.46 7.53
C ARG A 147 -8.05 3.22 6.22
N MET A 148 -6.82 3.40 5.75
CA MET A 148 -6.55 4.08 4.48
C MET A 148 -6.98 3.24 3.29
N LEU A 149 -6.65 1.94 3.26
CA LEU A 149 -7.04 1.04 2.18
C LEU A 149 -8.57 0.92 2.05
N ARG A 150 -9.31 0.86 3.18
CA ARG A 150 -10.78 0.87 3.17
C ARG A 150 -11.33 2.18 2.57
N LYS A 151 -10.81 3.35 2.98
CA LYS A 151 -11.21 4.64 2.37
C LYS A 151 -11.00 4.65 0.85
N GLY A 152 -9.87 4.11 0.37
CA GLY A 152 -9.62 3.97 -1.07
C GLY A 152 -10.65 3.05 -1.73
N ALA A 153 -10.91 1.88 -1.13
CA ALA A 153 -11.82 0.88 -1.70
C ALA A 153 -13.29 1.34 -1.70
N ASP A 154 -13.67 2.24 -0.79
CA ASP A 154 -14.98 2.89 -0.76
C ASP A 154 -15.15 3.90 -1.92
N ILE A 155 -14.05 4.52 -2.37
CA ILE A 155 -14.01 5.46 -3.50
C ILE A 155 -13.95 4.70 -4.82
N ASP A 156 -13.02 3.75 -4.94
CA ASP A 156 -12.87 2.88 -6.10
C ASP A 156 -12.89 1.41 -5.68
N SER A 157 -14.05 0.80 -5.87
CA SER A 157 -14.29 -0.60 -5.56
C SER A 157 -13.86 -1.58 -6.66
N THR A 158 -13.24 -1.08 -7.72
CA THR A 158 -12.86 -1.85 -8.91
C THR A 158 -11.35 -2.04 -9.09
N ASN A 159 -10.53 -1.27 -8.37
CA ASN A 159 -9.08 -1.41 -8.39
C ASN A 159 -8.62 -2.71 -7.70
N VAL A 160 -8.33 -3.73 -8.51
CA VAL A 160 -7.94 -5.08 -8.04
C VAL A 160 -6.69 -5.06 -7.14
N GLY A 161 -5.70 -4.21 -7.42
CA GLY A 161 -4.49 -4.09 -6.60
C GLY A 161 -4.80 -3.62 -5.19
N LEU A 162 -5.56 -2.53 -5.08
CA LEU A 162 -6.06 -2.02 -3.80
C LEU A 162 -6.88 -3.06 -3.04
N LEU A 163 -7.74 -3.81 -3.72
CA LEU A 163 -8.53 -4.86 -3.07
C LEU A 163 -7.67 -6.00 -2.53
N VAL A 164 -6.64 -6.40 -3.27
CA VAL A 164 -5.67 -7.41 -2.81
C VAL A 164 -4.89 -6.93 -1.60
N ASP A 165 -4.46 -5.67 -1.60
CA ASP A 165 -3.72 -5.07 -0.49
C ASP A 165 -4.59 -4.97 0.77
N LEU A 166 -5.85 -4.52 0.63
CA LEU A 166 -6.81 -4.49 1.73
C LEU A 166 -7.07 -5.89 2.29
N ALA A 167 -7.36 -6.87 1.44
CA ALA A 167 -7.58 -8.25 1.88
C ALA A 167 -6.32 -8.85 2.54
N THR A 168 -5.13 -8.45 2.10
CA THR A 168 -3.87 -8.87 2.74
C THR A 168 -3.77 -8.33 4.16
N VAL A 169 -4.07 -7.05 4.37
CA VAL A 169 -4.09 -6.44 5.70
C VAL A 169 -5.14 -7.11 6.61
N ASP A 170 -6.36 -7.36 6.10
CA ASP A 170 -7.41 -8.06 6.85
C ASP A 170 -6.99 -9.49 7.26
N LEU A 171 -6.32 -10.23 6.37
CA LEU A 171 -5.78 -11.56 6.69
C LEU A 171 -4.66 -11.53 7.75
N ILE A 172 -3.83 -10.47 7.76
CA ILE A 172 -2.80 -10.30 8.78
C ILE A 172 -3.44 -9.96 10.13
N HIS A 173 -4.40 -9.03 10.17
CA HIS A 173 -5.18 -8.75 11.38
C HIS A 173 -5.86 -10.01 11.90
N PHE A 174 -6.54 -10.77 11.05
CA PHE A 174 -7.11 -12.07 11.42
C PHE A 174 -6.06 -13.00 12.06
N LYS A 175 -4.85 -13.07 11.49
CA LYS A 175 -3.79 -13.92 12.06
C LYS A 175 -3.42 -13.48 13.48
N GLU A 176 -3.42 -12.17 13.76
CA GLU A 176 -3.08 -11.60 15.07
C GLU A 176 -4.22 -11.68 16.09
N THR A 177 -5.45 -11.36 15.70
CA THR A 177 -6.61 -11.21 16.60
C THR A 177 -7.45 -12.50 16.71
N LYS A 178 -7.45 -13.34 15.67
CA LYS A 178 -8.35 -14.50 15.48
C LYS A 178 -9.84 -14.13 15.43
N GLU A 179 -10.15 -12.87 15.12
CA GLU A 179 -11.52 -12.40 14.99
C GLU A 179 -12.11 -12.82 13.64
N ASN A 180 -13.28 -13.47 13.63
CA ASN A 180 -13.78 -14.11 12.40
C ASN A 180 -14.32 -13.11 11.36
N TRP A 181 -14.59 -11.86 11.75
CA TRP A 181 -15.21 -10.89 10.85
C TRP A 181 -14.22 -10.39 9.79
N GLU A 182 -12.94 -10.20 10.12
CA GLU A 182 -11.88 -9.83 9.16
C GLU A 182 -11.72 -10.90 8.08
N LEU A 183 -11.83 -12.18 8.45
CA LEU A 183 -11.76 -13.29 7.50
C LEU A 183 -12.95 -13.28 6.52
N ILE A 184 -14.15 -12.93 7.01
CA ILE A 184 -15.36 -12.80 6.18
C ILE A 184 -15.23 -11.61 5.21
N GLU A 185 -14.72 -10.47 5.69
CA GLU A 185 -14.47 -9.29 4.85
C GLU A 185 -13.44 -9.57 3.77
N ALA A 186 -12.30 -10.17 4.11
CA ALA A 186 -11.27 -10.57 3.15
C ALA A 186 -11.84 -11.54 2.08
N GLU A 187 -12.71 -12.47 2.46
CA GLU A 187 -13.39 -13.36 1.52
C GLU A 187 -14.27 -12.60 0.52
N GLN A 188 -15.07 -11.63 0.99
CA GLN A 188 -15.93 -10.83 0.12
C GLN A 188 -15.10 -10.00 -0.86
N ILE A 189 -14.04 -9.36 -0.36
CA ILE A 189 -13.12 -8.54 -1.16
C ILE A 189 -12.44 -9.38 -2.24
N LEU A 190 -11.88 -10.54 -1.90
CA LEU A 190 -11.18 -11.41 -2.85
C LEU A 190 -12.13 -12.07 -3.87
N LYS A 191 -13.37 -12.39 -3.46
CA LYS A 191 -14.42 -12.83 -4.40
C LYS A 191 -14.83 -11.74 -5.37
N ARG A 192 -14.78 -10.47 -4.97
CA ARG A 192 -15.00 -9.35 -5.90
C ARG A 192 -13.80 -9.18 -6.83
N ALA A 193 -12.58 -9.16 -6.27
CA ALA A 193 -11.35 -9.00 -7.03
C ALA A 193 -11.19 -10.08 -8.11
N SER A 194 -11.50 -11.34 -7.81
CA SER A 194 -11.42 -12.44 -8.79
C SER A 194 -12.44 -12.36 -9.92
N LYS A 195 -13.56 -11.67 -9.72
CA LYS A 195 -14.55 -11.39 -10.78
C LYS A 195 -14.11 -10.23 -11.67
N LEU A 196 -13.43 -9.22 -11.10
CA LEU A 196 -12.90 -8.07 -11.81
C LEU A 196 -11.71 -8.47 -12.69
N ASP A 197 -10.81 -9.28 -12.13
CA ASP A 197 -9.67 -9.85 -12.86
C ASP A 197 -9.54 -11.34 -12.57
N SER A 198 -10.02 -12.15 -13.52
CA SER A 198 -9.96 -13.60 -13.44
C SER A 198 -8.57 -14.19 -13.68
N ALA A 199 -7.60 -13.38 -14.13
CA ALA A 199 -6.22 -13.76 -14.41
C ALA A 199 -5.22 -13.23 -13.36
N SER A 200 -5.69 -12.57 -12.29
CA SER A 200 -4.82 -12.07 -11.22
C SER A 200 -4.26 -13.20 -10.35
N ALA A 201 -2.99 -13.55 -10.55
CA ALA A 201 -2.29 -14.53 -9.75
C ALA A 201 -2.26 -14.17 -8.24
N ASN A 202 -2.10 -12.89 -7.94
CA ASN A 202 -2.14 -12.34 -6.57
C ASN A 202 -3.48 -12.59 -5.88
N VAL A 203 -4.61 -12.40 -6.58
CA VAL A 203 -5.94 -12.70 -6.02
C VAL A 203 -6.04 -14.18 -5.64
N TYR A 204 -5.58 -15.10 -6.50
CA TYR A 204 -5.62 -16.53 -6.18
C TYR A 204 -4.66 -16.90 -5.06
N LEU A 205 -3.52 -16.21 -4.93
CA LEU A 205 -2.60 -16.45 -3.81
C LEU A 205 -3.28 -16.09 -2.49
N LYS A 206 -3.93 -14.93 -2.41
CA LYS A 206 -4.65 -14.52 -1.20
C LYS A 206 -5.88 -15.37 -0.94
N LEU A 207 -6.61 -15.83 -1.97
CA LEU A 207 -7.68 -16.82 -1.81
C LEU A 207 -7.15 -18.15 -1.26
N SER A 208 -5.95 -18.57 -1.65
CA SER A 208 -5.32 -19.76 -1.09
C SER A 208 -5.07 -19.61 0.42
N VAL A 209 -4.48 -18.47 0.83
CA VAL A 209 -4.23 -18.15 2.24
C VAL A 209 -5.53 -18.06 3.04
N LEU A 210 -6.56 -17.41 2.49
CA LEU A 210 -7.90 -17.33 3.07
C LEU A 210 -8.49 -18.73 3.33
N GLU A 211 -8.49 -19.60 2.31
CA GLU A 211 -9.07 -20.94 2.42
C GLU A 211 -8.25 -21.84 3.37
N PHE A 212 -6.93 -21.65 3.44
CA PHE A 212 -6.08 -22.28 4.45
C PHE A 212 -6.52 -21.91 5.87
N HIS A 213 -6.78 -20.62 6.13
CA HIS A 213 -7.26 -20.15 7.43
C HIS A 213 -8.68 -20.64 7.75
N LYS A 214 -9.53 -20.87 6.75
CA LYS A 214 -10.84 -21.52 6.89
C LYS A 214 -10.75 -23.04 7.12
N GLY A 215 -9.56 -23.63 6.98
CA GLY A 215 -9.34 -25.08 7.07
C GLY A 215 -9.71 -25.85 5.79
N ASN A 216 -10.05 -25.15 4.71
CA ASN A 216 -10.43 -25.73 3.42
C ASN A 216 -9.19 -26.00 2.56
N TYR A 217 -8.35 -26.95 3.00
CA TYR A 217 -7.05 -27.19 2.39
C TYR A 217 -7.09 -27.63 0.91
N ASP A 218 -8.16 -28.29 0.46
CA ASP A 218 -8.34 -28.60 -0.97
C ASP A 218 -8.52 -27.33 -1.82
N ALA A 219 -9.33 -26.39 -1.34
CA ALA A 219 -9.53 -25.11 -2.00
C ALA A 219 -8.26 -24.25 -1.93
N ALA A 220 -7.52 -24.32 -0.83
CA ALA A 220 -6.22 -23.66 -0.71
C ALA A 220 -5.25 -24.17 -1.79
N TRP A 221 -5.09 -25.49 -1.93
CA TRP A 221 -4.25 -26.09 -2.98
C TRP A 221 -4.69 -25.70 -4.38
N ALA A 222 -5.99 -25.79 -4.69
CA ALA A 222 -6.52 -25.44 -6.00
C ALA A 222 -6.19 -23.99 -6.38
N ASN A 223 -6.33 -23.05 -5.44
CA ASN A 223 -5.97 -21.65 -5.66
C ASN A 223 -4.45 -21.46 -5.79
N LEU A 224 -3.62 -22.15 -5.00
CA LEU A 224 -2.16 -22.06 -5.09
C LEU A 224 -1.62 -22.61 -6.43
N HIS A 225 -2.20 -23.70 -6.94
CA HIS A 225 -1.89 -24.21 -8.28
C HIS A 225 -2.29 -23.21 -9.36
N LYS A 226 -3.44 -22.52 -9.19
CA LYS A 226 -3.85 -21.47 -10.12
C LYS A 226 -2.91 -20.27 -10.08
N THR A 227 -2.44 -19.85 -8.91
CA THR A 227 -1.37 -18.86 -8.78
C THR A 227 -0.16 -19.30 -9.59
N ARG A 228 0.36 -20.51 -9.37
CA ARG A 228 1.52 -21.05 -10.14
C ARG A 228 1.32 -20.98 -11.65
N LEU A 229 0.13 -21.30 -12.15
CA LEU A 229 -0.16 -21.31 -13.59
C LEU A 229 -0.18 -19.91 -14.19
N LEU A 230 -0.60 -18.91 -13.41
CA LEU A 230 -0.69 -17.52 -13.84
C LEU A 230 0.64 -16.78 -13.66
N ASP A 231 1.27 -16.96 -12.50
CA ASP A 231 2.56 -16.40 -12.15
C ASP A 231 3.25 -17.26 -11.07
N ILE A 232 4.34 -17.92 -11.47
CA ILE A 232 5.10 -18.79 -10.59
C ILE A 232 5.98 -18.01 -9.59
N GLU A 233 6.32 -16.76 -9.88
CA GLU A 233 7.23 -15.95 -9.04
C GLU A 233 6.55 -15.50 -7.74
N LEU A 234 5.21 -15.45 -7.74
CA LEU A 234 4.40 -15.13 -6.56
C LEU A 234 4.26 -16.29 -5.56
N LEU A 235 4.79 -17.48 -5.87
CA LEU A 235 4.71 -18.60 -4.94
C LEU A 235 5.51 -18.33 -3.67
N ASP A 236 4.79 -18.22 -2.56
CA ASP A 236 5.38 -18.17 -1.23
C ASP A 236 5.73 -19.59 -0.75
N TYR A 237 7.04 -19.87 -0.72
CA TYR A 237 7.56 -21.14 -0.23
C TYR A 237 7.27 -21.37 1.26
N GLU A 238 7.19 -20.34 2.09
CA GLU A 238 6.84 -20.51 3.51
C GLU A 238 5.40 -20.98 3.66
N PHE A 239 4.46 -20.24 3.06
CA PHE A 239 3.06 -20.63 3.05
C PHE A 239 2.85 -22.02 2.42
N MET A 240 3.57 -22.34 1.34
CA MET A 240 3.50 -23.66 0.72
C MET A 240 3.93 -24.77 1.70
N ARG A 241 4.98 -24.54 2.51
CA ARG A 241 5.40 -25.48 3.57
C ARG A 241 4.32 -25.63 4.65
N GLU A 242 3.71 -24.52 5.08
CA GLU A 242 2.60 -24.56 6.03
C GLU A 242 1.41 -25.38 5.48
N LEU A 243 1.07 -25.19 4.21
CA LEU A 243 -0.01 -25.92 3.55
C LEU A 243 0.32 -27.41 3.40
N LEU A 244 1.54 -27.76 2.99
CA LEU A 244 2.02 -29.16 2.93
C LEU A 244 1.96 -29.86 4.29
N ALA A 245 2.27 -29.14 5.38
CA ALA A 245 2.17 -29.68 6.74
C ALA A 245 0.73 -29.98 7.17
N LYS A 246 -0.27 -29.34 6.54
CA LYS A 246 -1.70 -29.62 6.79
C LYS A 246 -2.27 -30.69 5.86
N LYS A 247 -1.87 -30.68 4.59
CA LYS A 247 -2.37 -31.61 3.58
C LYS A 247 -1.37 -31.72 2.42
N CYS A 248 -1.06 -32.94 1.98
CA CYS A 248 -0.22 -33.18 0.81
C CYS A 248 -0.81 -32.52 -0.45
N ASP A 249 0.07 -32.10 -1.36
CA ASP A 249 -0.33 -31.56 -2.67
C ASP A 249 -1.13 -32.62 -3.47
N PRO A 250 -2.40 -32.39 -3.82
CA PRO A 250 -3.22 -33.33 -4.57
C PRO A 250 -2.74 -33.55 -6.01
N GLN A 251 -1.97 -32.63 -6.59
CA GLN A 251 -1.37 -32.79 -7.92
C GLN A 251 0.05 -33.37 -7.87
N GLY A 252 0.63 -33.51 -6.67
CA GLY A 252 1.99 -34.01 -6.49
C GLY A 252 3.09 -33.15 -7.14
N ILE A 253 2.79 -31.89 -7.47
CA ILE A 253 3.74 -30.95 -8.08
C ILE A 253 4.78 -30.53 -7.05
N PHE A 254 4.32 -30.23 -5.84
CA PHE A 254 5.15 -29.86 -4.71
C PHE A 254 5.23 -31.06 -3.76
N SER A 255 6.41 -31.67 -3.71
CA SER A 255 6.70 -32.76 -2.78
C SER A 255 7.73 -32.31 -1.76
N THR A 256 7.57 -32.73 -0.52
CA THR A 256 8.66 -32.71 0.46
C THR A 256 9.73 -33.68 -0.07
N GLN A 257 10.80 -33.16 -0.67
CA GLN A 257 11.99 -33.98 -0.84
C GLN A 257 12.42 -34.44 0.56
N ASN A 258 12.56 -35.76 0.72
CA ASN A 258 13.14 -36.39 1.91
C ASN A 258 14.53 -35.84 2.23
#